data_AF-A0A3G8XV35-F1
#
_entry.id   AF-A0A3G8XV35-F1
#
_cell.length_a   1.000
_cell.length_b   1.000
_cell.length_c   1.000
_cell.angle_alpha   90.00
_cell.angle_beta   90.00
_cell.angle_gamma   90.00
#
_symmetry.space_group_name_H-M   'P 1'
#
loop_
_entity.id
_entity.type
_entity.pdbx_description
1 polymer ?
#
loop_
_entity_poly.entity_id
_entity_poly.type
_entity_poly.pdbx_seq_one_letter_code
_entity_poly.pdbx_strand_id
1 'polypeptide(L)'
;MNFVCKEISINDEEFGCTVTLSEKEDSGFDYEETVEEIMNATDQYLMLQKTYGEDEFEEDYYYIESRDFEKSGELEDFEIFLTETEFIITFENEKYVIQISPNRKVFDELKKVLSEFTECKGKLNIQ
;
A
#
# COMPACT_ATOMS: atom_id res chain seq x y z
N MET A 1 -10.66 5.58 6.13
CA MET A 1 -9.39 6.31 6.38
C MET A 1 -9.22 7.41 5.34
N ASN A 2 -8.77 8.62 5.70
CA ASN A 2 -8.42 9.66 4.73
C ASN A 2 -7.22 10.48 5.21
N PHE A 3 -6.18 10.65 4.39
CA PHE A 3 -4.98 11.40 4.77
C PHE A 3 -4.21 12.01 3.59
N VAL A 4 -3.25 12.90 3.90
CA VAL A 4 -2.33 13.48 2.91
C VAL A 4 -1.00 12.74 2.97
N CYS A 5 -0.72 11.96 1.94
CA CYS A 5 0.51 11.20 1.80
C CYS A 5 1.70 12.14 1.57
N LYS A 6 2.69 12.05 2.45
CA LYS A 6 3.97 12.74 2.27
C LYS A 6 5.03 11.84 1.64
N GLU A 7 4.91 10.53 1.86
CA GLU A 7 5.86 9.56 1.33
C GLU A 7 5.17 8.34 0.74
N ILE A 8 5.67 7.94 -0.43
CA ILE A 8 5.33 6.68 -1.09
C ILE A 8 6.60 5.85 -1.15
N SER A 9 6.60 4.70 -0.51
CA SER A 9 7.67 3.70 -0.58
C SER A 9 7.19 2.51 -1.39
N ILE A 10 8.06 2.03 -2.29
CA ILE A 10 7.81 0.88 -3.15
C ILE A 10 9.00 -0.04 -2.99
N ASN A 11 8.74 -1.27 -2.54
CA ASN A 11 9.69 -2.36 -2.55
C ASN A 11 9.14 -3.44 -3.50
N ASP A 12 9.86 -3.71 -4.58
CA ASP A 12 9.53 -4.72 -5.59
C ASP A 12 10.71 -5.71 -5.65
N GLU A 13 10.55 -6.84 -4.97
CA GLU A 13 11.58 -7.85 -4.73
C GLU A 13 11.21 -9.21 -5.36
N GLU A 14 12.15 -10.16 -5.34
CA GLU A 14 11.99 -11.48 -6.00
C GLU A 14 10.78 -12.27 -5.47
N PHE A 15 10.42 -12.10 -4.19
CA PHE A 15 9.39 -12.90 -3.50
C PHE A 15 8.08 -12.14 -3.27
N GLY A 16 7.98 -10.92 -3.79
CA GLY A 16 6.78 -10.11 -3.62
C GLY A 16 7.03 -8.63 -3.78
N CYS A 17 5.96 -7.86 -3.60
CA CYS A 17 6.04 -6.41 -3.63
C CYS A 17 5.21 -5.79 -2.50
N THR A 18 5.68 -4.64 -2.04
CA THR A 18 5.05 -3.85 -0.99
C THR A 18 4.97 -2.39 -1.43
N VAL A 19 3.79 -1.79 -1.29
CA VAL A 19 3.53 -0.38 -1.51
C VAL A 19 3.05 0.24 -0.21
N THR A 20 3.76 1.27 0.27
CA THR A 20 3.40 1.99 1.50
C THR A 20 3.15 3.45 1.20
N LEU A 21 2.02 3.97 1.67
CA LEU A 21 1.65 5.38 1.66
C LEU A 21 1.62 5.89 3.11
N SER A 22 2.30 7.00 3.41
CA SER A 22 2.51 7.48 4.78
C SER A 22 2.32 8.99 4.91
N GLU A 23 1.70 9.45 6.01
CA GLU A 23 1.70 10.86 6.43
C GLU A 23 3.05 11.35 6.98
N LYS A 24 3.92 10.43 7.38
CA LYS A 24 5.29 10.71 7.83
C LYS A 24 6.23 10.70 6.63
N GLU A 25 7.09 11.72 6.52
CA GLU A 25 8.28 11.63 5.66
C GLU A 25 9.30 10.82 6.44
N ASP A 26 9.57 9.59 6.01
CA ASP A 26 10.56 8.75 6.64
C ASP A 26 11.95 9.39 6.46
N SER A 27 12.61 9.64 7.60
CA SER A 27 14.01 10.04 7.65
C SER A 27 14.96 8.83 7.54
N GLY A 28 14.43 7.70 7.07
CA GLY A 28 15.04 6.38 7.08
C GLY A 28 14.50 5.56 8.24
N PHE A 29 13.92 4.40 7.91
CA PHE A 29 13.56 3.32 8.82
C PHE A 29 14.69 3.06 9.82
N ASP A 30 14.60 3.68 11.00
CA ASP A 30 15.33 3.22 12.17
C ASP A 30 14.51 2.05 12.73
N TYR A 31 15.09 0.86 12.65
CA TYR A 31 14.58 -0.37 13.26
C TYR A 31 14.53 -0.31 14.82
N GLU A 32 14.62 0.89 15.38
CA GLU A 32 14.65 1.22 16.81
C GLU A 32 13.41 1.99 17.29
N GLU A 33 12.35 2.15 16.47
CA GLU A 33 11.09 2.70 17.00
C GLU A 33 10.53 1.74 18.08
N THR A 34 10.44 2.25 19.30
CA THR A 34 9.92 1.49 20.44
C THR A 34 8.42 1.22 20.25
N VAL A 35 7.90 0.17 20.88
CA VAL A 35 6.45 -0.14 20.87
C VAL A 35 5.62 1.08 21.32
N GLU A 36 6.15 1.91 22.22
CA GLU A 36 5.51 3.17 22.64
C GLU A 36 5.52 4.25 21.56
N GLU A 37 6.56 4.37 20.74
CA GLU A 37 6.61 5.32 19.62
C GLU A 37 5.68 4.90 18.49
N ILE A 38 5.56 3.61 18.21
CA ILE A 38 4.60 3.06 17.24
C ILE A 38 3.16 3.29 17.72
N MET A 39 2.89 3.10 19.02
CA MET A 39 1.56 3.35 19.61
C MET A 39 1.22 4.84 19.72
N ASN A 40 2.22 5.72 19.87
CA ASN A 40 2.03 7.18 20.02
C ASN A 40 2.20 7.97 18.73
N ALA A 41 2.75 7.40 17.65
CA ALA A 41 2.72 8.01 16.33
C ALA A 41 1.28 8.40 16.03
N THR A 42 1.00 9.59 15.51
CA THR A 42 -0.38 10.00 15.12
C THR A 42 -0.63 9.78 13.64
N ASP A 43 0.46 9.50 12.92
CA ASP A 43 0.51 9.47 11.48
C ASP A 43 -0.27 8.27 10.94
N GLN A 44 -1.06 8.55 9.91
CA GLN A 44 -1.78 7.55 9.14
C GLN A 44 -0.86 6.91 8.11
N TYR A 45 -1.00 5.60 7.91
CA TYR A 45 -0.33 4.89 6.82
C TYR A 45 -1.24 3.80 6.25
N LEU A 46 -0.97 3.43 4.99
CA LEU A 46 -1.54 2.28 4.31
C LEU A 46 -0.40 1.48 3.68
N MET A 47 -0.34 0.18 3.96
CA MET A 47 0.58 -0.75 3.32
C MET A 47 -0.23 -1.80 2.56
N LEU A 48 0.15 -2.05 1.32
CA LEU A 48 -0.33 -3.14 0.50
C LEU A 48 0.85 -4.07 0.23
N GLN A 49 0.66 -5.36 0.47
CA GLN A 49 1.68 -6.36 0.25
C GLN A 49 1.12 -7.51 -0.58
N LYS A 50 1.92 -7.94 -1.56
CA LYS A 50 1.71 -9.16 -2.34
C LYS A 50 2.93 -10.04 -2.15
N THR A 51 2.74 -11.27 -1.72
CA THR A 51 3.79 -12.29 -1.62
C THR A 51 3.53 -13.35 -2.68
N TYR A 52 4.54 -13.67 -3.49
CA TYR A 52 4.40 -14.65 -4.57
C TYR A 52 4.43 -16.06 -3.99
N GLY A 53 3.57 -16.94 -4.53
CA GLY A 53 3.59 -18.36 -4.16
C GLY A 53 4.94 -19.00 -4.46
N GLU A 54 5.43 -19.90 -3.59
CA GLU A 54 6.76 -20.49 -3.74
C GLU A 54 6.81 -21.56 -4.85
N ASP A 55 5.67 -22.14 -5.21
CA ASP A 55 5.55 -23.16 -6.27
C ASP A 55 4.23 -23.08 -7.08
N GLU A 56 4.05 -24.01 -8.03
CA GLU A 56 2.90 -24.04 -8.94
C GLU A 56 1.55 -24.38 -8.27
N PHE A 57 1.57 -24.74 -6.98
CA PHE A 57 0.40 -25.08 -6.18
C PHE A 57 0.04 -24.00 -5.15
N GLU A 58 0.91 -23.01 -4.96
CA GLU A 58 0.67 -21.88 -4.07
C GLU A 58 0.18 -20.65 -4.83
N GLU A 59 -0.89 -20.04 -4.33
CA GLU A 59 -1.42 -18.78 -4.88
C GLU A 59 -0.72 -17.59 -4.24
N ASP A 60 -0.67 -16.47 -4.98
CA ASP A 60 -0.20 -15.20 -4.43
C ASP A 60 -1.03 -14.80 -3.20
N TYR A 61 -0.34 -14.40 -2.13
CA TYR A 61 -0.99 -13.90 -0.92
C TYR A 61 -1.02 -12.37 -0.93
N TYR A 62 -2.19 -11.80 -0.62
CA TYR A 62 -2.42 -10.36 -0.63
C TYR A 62 -2.81 -9.91 0.77
N TYR A 63 -2.17 -8.84 1.23
CA TYR A 63 -2.37 -8.31 2.58
C TYR A 63 -2.49 -6.80 2.55
N ILE A 64 -3.38 -6.27 3.37
CA ILE A 64 -3.55 -4.86 3.64
C ILE A 64 -3.26 -4.59 5.11
N GLU A 65 -2.47 -3.56 5.37
CA GLU A 65 -2.26 -3.05 6.71
C GLU A 65 -2.53 -1.56 6.77
N SER A 66 -3.21 -1.15 7.83
CA SER A 66 -3.33 0.25 8.17
C SER A 66 -3.21 0.43 9.67
N ARG A 67 -3.14 1.69 10.11
CA ARG A 67 -3.21 2.04 11.52
C ARG A 67 -4.45 1.47 12.23
N ASP A 68 -5.56 1.34 11.51
CA ASP A 68 -6.74 0.66 12.03
C ASP A 68 -6.52 -0.85 11.95
N PHE A 69 -6.03 -1.42 13.05
CA PHE A 69 -5.71 -2.85 13.13
C PHE A 69 -6.92 -3.75 12.86
N GLU A 70 -8.14 -3.29 13.15
CA GLU A 70 -9.37 -4.06 12.86
C GLU A 70 -9.67 -4.13 11.36
N LYS A 71 -8.98 -3.33 10.54
CA LYS A 71 -9.11 -3.27 9.08
C LYS A 71 -7.89 -3.81 8.34
N SER A 72 -6.91 -4.32 9.08
CA SER A 72 -5.73 -5.00 8.53
C SER A 72 -6.01 -6.49 8.39
N GLY A 73 -5.53 -7.12 7.33
CA GLY A 73 -5.83 -8.52 7.06
C GLY A 73 -5.55 -8.94 5.63
N GLU A 74 -5.99 -10.17 5.32
CA GLU A 74 -5.99 -10.70 3.96
C GLU A 74 -6.85 -9.82 3.05
N LEU A 75 -6.32 -9.51 1.87
CA LEU A 75 -6.96 -8.65 0.89
C LEU A 75 -7.49 -9.50 -0.27
N GLU A 76 -8.80 -9.75 -0.29
CA GLU A 76 -9.41 -10.57 -1.33
C GLU A 76 -9.96 -9.77 -2.52
N ASP A 77 -11.11 -9.12 -2.33
CA ASP A 77 -11.78 -8.34 -3.36
C ASP A 77 -11.55 -6.84 -3.12
N PHE A 78 -10.81 -6.22 -4.03
CA PHE A 78 -10.46 -4.81 -3.93
C PHE A 78 -10.37 -4.12 -5.28
N GLU A 79 -10.56 -2.81 -5.27
CA GLU A 79 -10.41 -1.93 -6.42
C GLU A 79 -9.56 -0.73 -6.05
N ILE A 80 -8.51 -0.49 -6.83
CA ILE A 80 -7.62 0.65 -6.72
C ILE A 80 -7.94 1.62 -7.86
N PHE A 81 -8.11 2.89 -7.49
CA PHE A 81 -8.21 4.00 -8.41
C PHE A 81 -7.05 4.96 -8.16
N LEU A 82 -6.22 5.15 -9.18
CA LEU A 82 -4.99 5.92 -9.12
C LEU A 82 -5.04 7.08 -10.11
N THR A 83 -4.75 8.28 -9.60
CA THR A 83 -4.54 9.51 -10.39
C THR A 83 -3.25 10.18 -9.96
N GLU A 84 -2.83 11.24 -10.65
CA GLU A 84 -1.65 12.03 -10.23
C GLU A 84 -1.80 12.67 -8.83
N THR A 85 -3.03 12.80 -8.30
CA THR A 85 -3.32 13.50 -7.04
C THR A 85 -3.98 12.64 -5.96
N GLU A 86 -4.46 11.46 -6.31
CA GLU A 86 -5.24 10.60 -5.40
C GLU A 86 -4.91 9.12 -5.61
N PHE A 87 -4.75 8.41 -4.49
CA PHE A 87 -4.79 6.98 -4.38
C PHE A 87 -6.04 6.59 -3.60
N ILE A 88 -6.93 5.82 -4.22
CA ILE A 88 -8.16 5.34 -3.59
C ILE A 88 -8.15 3.82 -3.64
N ILE A 89 -8.36 3.18 -2.51
CA ILE A 89 -8.64 1.74 -2.46
C ILE A 89 -10.01 1.51 -1.83
N THR A 90 -10.79 0.65 -2.47
CA THR A 90 -12.06 0.13 -1.95
C THR A 90 -11.90 -1.37 -1.79
N PHE A 91 -12.19 -1.89 -0.61
CA PHE A 91 -12.10 -3.31 -0.30
C PHE A 91 -13.15 -3.63 0.75
N GLU A 92 -13.76 -4.81 0.66
CA GLU A 92 -14.93 -5.17 1.47
C GLU A 92 -16.02 -4.06 1.47
N ASN A 93 -16.22 -3.39 2.61
CA ASN A 93 -17.11 -2.24 2.78
C ASN A 93 -16.36 -0.95 3.19
N GLU A 94 -15.03 -0.95 3.04
CA GLU A 94 -14.15 0.15 3.36
C GLU A 94 -13.74 0.91 2.11
N LYS A 95 -13.54 2.23 2.29
CA LYS A 95 -12.97 3.09 1.27
C LYS A 95 -11.93 3.99 1.90
N TYR A 96 -10.70 3.88 1.41
CA TYR A 96 -9.59 4.73 1.82
C TYR A 96 -9.28 5.72 0.71
N VAL A 97 -9.23 7.01 1.03
CA VAL A 97 -8.92 8.08 0.08
C VAL A 97 -7.66 8.80 0.56
N ILE A 98 -6.59 8.66 -0.20
CA ILE A 98 -5.27 9.17 0.16
C ILE A 98 -4.87 10.20 -0.89
N GLN A 99 -4.62 11.43 -0.46
CA GLN A 99 -4.11 12.47 -1.35
C GLN A 99 -2.61 12.24 -1.56
N ILE A 100 -2.16 12.19 -2.81
CA ILE A 100 -0.76 11.97 -3.17
C ILE A 100 -0.27 13.11 -4.06
N SER A 101 1.04 13.37 -4.07
CA SER A 101 1.65 14.29 -5.04
C SER A 101 3.06 13.80 -5.42
N PRO A 102 3.18 12.57 -5.96
CA PRO A 102 4.47 12.00 -6.30
C PRO A 102 5.13 12.80 -7.43
N ASN A 103 6.46 12.76 -7.49
CA ASN A 103 7.14 13.16 -8.72
C ASN A 103 6.86 12.12 -9.83
N ARG A 104 7.10 12.50 -11.09
CA ARG A 104 6.83 11.66 -12.24
C ARG A 104 7.47 10.27 -12.16
N LYS A 105 8.71 10.15 -11.67
CA LYS A 105 9.40 8.86 -11.56
C LYS A 105 8.65 7.94 -10.59
N VAL A 106 8.34 8.43 -9.39
CA VAL A 106 7.61 7.67 -8.37
C VAL A 106 6.21 7.30 -8.87
N PHE A 107 5.53 8.21 -9.59
CA PHE A 107 4.21 7.90 -10.16
C PHE A 107 4.26 6.83 -11.25
N ASP A 108 5.26 6.88 -12.14
CA ASP A 108 5.46 5.87 -13.18
C ASP A 108 5.78 4.49 -12.57
N GLU A 109 6.58 4.45 -11.50
CA GLU A 109 6.92 3.25 -10.75
C GLU A 109 5.70 2.67 -10.00
N LEU A 110 4.91 3.54 -9.36
CA LEU A 110 3.67 3.16 -8.67
C LEU A 110 2.66 2.53 -9.64
N LYS A 111 2.49 3.12 -10.84
CA LYS A 111 1.63 2.54 -11.89
C LYS A 111 2.11 1.14 -12.30
N LYS A 112 3.42 0.95 -12.48
CA LYS A 112 4.00 -0.35 -12.85
C LYS A 112 3.69 -1.38 -11.78
N VAL A 113 4.10 -1.11 -10.53
CA VAL A 113 3.96 -2.07 -9.43
C VAL A 113 2.50 -2.39 -9.14
N LEU A 114 1.60 -1.41 -9.14
CA LEU A 114 0.17 -1.68 -8.92
C LEU A 114 -0.46 -2.48 -10.07
N SER A 115 0.04 -2.33 -11.31
CA SER A 115 -0.43 -3.14 -12.43
C SER A 115 -0.03 -4.61 -12.25
N GLU A 116 1.19 -4.86 -11.78
CA GLU A 116 1.70 -6.21 -11.46
C GLU A 116 1.03 -6.79 -10.21
N PHE A 117 0.78 -5.94 -9.21
CA PHE A 117 0.04 -6.28 -8.00
C PHE A 117 -1.36 -6.78 -8.36
N THR A 118 -2.08 -6.05 -9.21
CA THR A 118 -3.48 -6.35 -9.55
C THR A 118 -3.68 -7.32 -10.72
N GLU A 119 -2.62 -7.95 -11.23
CA GLU A 119 -2.69 -8.82 -12.41
C GLU A 119 -3.60 -10.04 -12.19
N CYS A 120 -3.49 -10.68 -11.03
CA CYS A 120 -4.24 -11.90 -10.69
C CYS A 120 -5.50 -11.62 -9.86
N LYS A 121 -5.47 -10.57 -9.04
CA LYS A 121 -6.52 -10.26 -8.05
C LYS A 121 -6.77 -8.76 -7.97
N GLY A 122 -8.02 -8.39 -7.68
CA GLY A 122 -8.44 -6.99 -7.60
C GLY A 122 -8.56 -6.31 -8.97
N LYS A 123 -8.71 -4.98 -8.95
CA LYS A 123 -8.83 -4.15 -10.16
C LYS A 123 -8.02 -2.87 -10.00
N LEU A 124 -7.37 -2.44 -11.07
CA LEU A 124 -6.69 -1.15 -11.12
C LEU A 124 -7.28 -0.27 -12.22
N ASN A 125 -7.66 0.94 -11.83
CA ASN A 125 -8.08 2.00 -12.74
C ASN A 125 -7.10 3.17 -12.64
N ILE A 126 -6.44 3.51 -13.75
CA ILE A 126 -5.50 4.63 -13.83
C ILE A 126 -6.13 5.73 -14.69
N GLN A 127 -6.12 6.97 -14.21
CA GLN A 127 -6.53 8.16 -14.97
C GLN A 127 -5.41 9.19 -15.09
#